data_AF-A0A524FFF1-F1
#
_entry.id   AF-A0A524FFF1-F1
#
_cell.length_a   1.000
_cell.length_b   1.000
_cell.length_c   1.000
_cell.angle_alpha   90.00
_cell.angle_beta   90.00
_cell.angle_gamma   90.00
#
_symmetry.space_group_name_H-M   'P 1'
#
loop_
_entity.id
_entity.type
_entity.pdbx_description
1 polymer ?
#
loop_
_entity_poly.entity_id
_entity_poly.type
_entity_poly.pdbx_seq_one_letter_code
_entity_poly.pdbx_strand_id
1 'polypeptide(L)'
;MNIRQRHFIKHTEIRDLKEDILKQYNNDFIEQIFPKKCNIELILTEAGDILYAVNNELTLWKSEDGYIPVLTLLLDNKVDLKTIVVDKGAIRFVTNGADIMRPGITEIDASIKKGDIMQIVDENHKRPLAVGKALFNAKEMEAKTSGKVVKNLHTIQDSVWNFEKNFK
;
A
#
# COMPACT_ATOMS: atom_id res chain seq x y z
N MET A 1 -3.21 -15.92 7.27
CA MET A 1 -4.20 -16.03 6.18
C MET A 1 -4.05 -17.39 5.53
N ASN A 2 -5.17 -18.03 5.21
CA ASN A 2 -5.19 -19.28 4.46
C ASN A 2 -5.58 -19.03 3.02
N ILE A 3 -5.01 -19.82 2.11
CA ILE A 3 -5.28 -19.73 0.68
C ILE A 3 -6.51 -20.58 0.36
N ARG A 4 -7.53 -19.98 -0.24
CA ARG A 4 -8.69 -20.69 -0.77
C ARG A 4 -8.43 -21.21 -2.18
N GLN A 5 -7.84 -20.39 -3.03
CA GLN A 5 -7.50 -20.72 -4.41
C GLN A 5 -6.34 -19.87 -4.88
N ARG A 6 -5.40 -20.45 -5.65
CA ARG A 6 -4.37 -19.69 -6.37
C ARG A 6 -4.23 -20.20 -7.80
N HIS A 7 -4.03 -19.30 -8.76
CA HIS A 7 -3.82 -19.66 -10.16
C HIS A 7 -3.11 -18.54 -10.91
N PHE A 8 -2.35 -18.92 -11.95
CA PHE A 8 -1.77 -17.95 -12.87
C PHE A 8 -2.85 -17.35 -13.77
N ILE A 9 -2.83 -16.03 -13.93
CA ILE A 9 -3.80 -15.30 -14.75
C ILE A 9 -3.33 -15.20 -16.21
N LYS A 10 -4.27 -15.20 -17.14
CA LYS A 10 -4.00 -15.14 -18.58
C LYS A 10 -3.64 -13.72 -19.02
N HIS A 11 -3.01 -13.60 -20.18
CA HIS A 11 -2.63 -12.30 -20.75
C HIS A 11 -3.79 -11.28 -20.83
N THR A 12 -5.02 -11.73 -21.14
CA THR A 12 -6.20 -10.87 -21.16
C THR A 12 -6.51 -10.30 -19.77
N GLU A 13 -6.48 -11.14 -18.74
CA GLU A 13 -6.73 -10.74 -17.34
C GLU A 13 -5.62 -9.81 -16.82
N ILE A 14 -4.37 -10.02 -17.27
CA ILE A 14 -3.25 -9.12 -16.94
C ILE A 14 -3.50 -7.71 -17.49
N ARG A 15 -4.03 -7.60 -18.71
CA ARG A 15 -4.36 -6.31 -19.30
C ARG A 15 -5.46 -5.61 -18.49
N ASP A 16 -6.54 -6.33 -18.18
CA ASP A 16 -7.67 -5.78 -17.44
C ASP A 16 -7.24 -5.36 -16.01
N LEU A 17 -6.35 -6.15 -15.36
CA LEU A 17 -5.73 -5.80 -14.08
C LEU A 17 -4.93 -4.49 -14.16
N LYS A 18 -4.10 -4.32 -15.20
CA LYS A 18 -3.32 -3.09 -15.39
C LYS A 18 -4.23 -1.88 -15.61
N GLU A 19 -5.27 -2.03 -16.42
CA GLU A 19 -6.27 -0.96 -16.64
C GLU A 19 -6.97 -0.57 -15.34
N ASP A 20 -7.29 -1.53 -14.49
CA ASP A 20 -7.87 -1.27 -13.17
C ASP A 20 -6.91 -0.54 -12.24
N ILE A 21 -5.63 -0.95 -12.19
CA ILE A 21 -4.61 -0.30 -11.36
C ILE A 21 -4.34 1.13 -11.85
N LEU A 22 -4.41 1.39 -13.16
CA LEU A 22 -4.24 2.73 -13.75
C LEU A 22 -5.36 3.72 -13.37
N LYS A 23 -6.49 3.24 -12.85
CA LYS A 23 -7.52 4.13 -12.27
C LYS A 23 -7.06 4.78 -10.97
N GLN A 24 -6.05 4.19 -10.32
CA GLN A 24 -5.57 4.57 -8.99
C GLN A 24 -4.11 5.05 -9.01
N TYR A 25 -3.29 4.50 -9.90
CA TYR A 25 -1.87 4.79 -10.05
C TYR A 25 -1.54 5.22 -11.48
N ASN A 26 -0.29 5.62 -11.72
CA ASN A 26 0.21 6.01 -13.05
C ASN A 26 0.92 4.84 -13.75
N ASN A 27 1.39 5.08 -14.98
CA ASN A 27 2.17 4.09 -15.73
C ASN A 27 3.50 3.74 -15.06
N ASP A 28 4.17 4.71 -14.43
CA ASP A 28 5.44 4.48 -13.74
C ASP A 28 5.30 3.41 -12.66
N PHE A 29 4.21 3.47 -11.87
CA PHE A 29 3.89 2.44 -10.88
C PHE A 29 3.74 1.06 -11.52
N ILE A 30 2.99 0.95 -12.64
CA ILE A 30 2.80 -0.30 -13.38
C ILE A 30 4.14 -0.89 -13.83
N GLU A 31 5.05 -0.05 -14.33
CA GLU A 31 6.37 -0.48 -14.79
C GLU A 31 7.28 -0.94 -13.65
N GLN A 32 7.15 -0.33 -12.46
CA GLN A 32 7.85 -0.75 -11.24
C GLN A 32 7.42 -2.14 -10.76
N ILE A 33 6.11 -2.44 -10.79
CA ILE A 33 5.59 -3.71 -10.26
C ILE A 33 5.46 -4.84 -11.28
N PHE A 34 5.32 -4.52 -12.58
CA PHE A 34 5.10 -5.51 -13.64
C PHE A 34 6.18 -5.42 -14.72
N PRO A 35 7.26 -6.20 -14.63
CA PRO A 35 8.27 -6.25 -15.68
C PRO A 35 7.68 -6.75 -17.00
N LYS A 36 8.31 -6.40 -18.13
CA LYS A 36 7.83 -6.71 -19.49
C LYS A 36 7.48 -8.19 -19.68
N LYS A 37 8.25 -9.09 -19.08
CA LYS A 37 7.94 -10.52 -18.99
C LYS A 37 7.68 -10.84 -17.52
N CYS A 38 6.42 -11.05 -17.17
CA CYS A 38 6.01 -11.46 -15.84
C CYS A 38 4.99 -12.58 -15.92
N ASN A 39 5.08 -13.49 -14.96
CA ASN A 39 3.98 -14.39 -14.63
C ASN A 39 3.29 -13.82 -13.39
N ILE A 40 1.97 -13.64 -13.47
CA ILE A 40 1.18 -13.11 -12.37
C ILE A 40 0.29 -14.24 -11.85
N GLU A 41 0.38 -14.46 -10.55
CA GLU A 41 -0.46 -15.40 -9.84
C GLU A 41 -1.47 -14.64 -8.98
N LEU A 42 -2.75 -14.96 -9.15
CA LEU A 42 -3.83 -14.47 -8.31
C LEU A 42 -4.06 -15.47 -7.18
N ILE A 43 -4.08 -14.97 -5.95
CA ILE A 43 -4.27 -15.74 -4.72
C ILE A 43 -5.53 -15.20 -4.03
N LEU A 44 -6.60 -15.98 -4.04
CA LEU A 44 -7.81 -15.72 -3.27
C LEU A 44 -7.70 -16.38 -1.91
N THR A 45 -7.88 -15.60 -0.86
CA THR A 45 -7.82 -16.06 0.52
C THR A 45 -9.19 -16.48 1.03
N GLU A 46 -9.22 -17.25 2.13
CA GLU A 46 -10.49 -17.62 2.79
C GLU A 46 -11.30 -16.40 3.27
N ALA A 47 -10.62 -15.31 3.63
CA ALA A 47 -11.23 -14.06 4.06
C ALA A 47 -11.84 -13.23 2.92
N GLY A 48 -11.59 -13.64 1.66
CA GLY A 48 -12.06 -12.91 0.47
C GLY A 48 -11.06 -11.91 -0.10
N ASP A 49 -9.92 -11.67 0.58
CA ASP A 49 -8.85 -10.85 0.02
C ASP A 49 -8.24 -11.49 -1.22
N ILE A 50 -7.95 -10.66 -2.22
CA ILE A 50 -7.25 -11.05 -3.44
C ILE A 50 -5.83 -10.48 -3.38
N LEU A 51 -4.84 -11.34 -3.47
CA LEU A 51 -3.43 -10.97 -3.56
C LEU A 51 -2.88 -11.32 -4.94
N TYR A 52 -1.92 -10.55 -5.41
CA TYR A 52 -1.19 -10.80 -6.65
C TYR A 52 0.29 -11.00 -6.34
N ALA A 53 0.83 -12.11 -6.84
CA ALA A 53 2.25 -12.37 -6.84
C ALA A 53 2.80 -12.24 -8.27
N VAL A 54 3.90 -11.52 -8.42
CA VAL A 54 4.60 -11.31 -9.69
C VAL A 54 5.92 -12.06 -9.61
N ASN A 55 6.13 -13.03 -10.51
CA ASN A 55 7.35 -13.86 -10.53
C ASN A 55 7.68 -14.49 -9.15
N ASN A 56 6.66 -15.02 -8.47
CA ASN A 56 6.73 -15.64 -7.14
C ASN A 56 7.04 -14.68 -5.98
N GLU A 57 7.00 -13.36 -6.21
CA GLU A 57 7.07 -12.35 -5.16
C GLU A 57 5.69 -11.74 -4.93
N LEU A 58 5.20 -11.69 -3.69
CA LEU A 58 3.93 -11.03 -3.39
C LEU A 58 4.07 -9.53 -3.65
N THR A 59 3.11 -8.92 -4.35
CA THR A 59 3.29 -7.56 -4.88
C THR A 59 2.13 -6.64 -4.52
N LEU A 60 0.90 -7.08 -4.74
CA LEU A 60 -0.29 -6.27 -4.55
C LEU A 60 -1.34 -7.01 -3.74
N TRP A 61 -2.06 -6.26 -2.93
CA TRP A 61 -3.30 -6.67 -2.27
C TRP A 61 -4.44 -5.83 -2.81
N LYS A 62 -5.46 -6.48 -3.37
CA LYS A 62 -6.73 -5.85 -3.74
C LYS A 62 -7.70 -5.99 -2.59
N SER A 63 -7.93 -4.88 -1.91
CA SER A 63 -8.92 -4.74 -0.84
C SER A 63 -10.11 -3.89 -1.32
N GLU A 64 -11.08 -3.66 -0.44
CA GLU A 64 -12.18 -2.72 -0.67
C GLU A 64 -11.70 -1.28 -0.89
N ASP A 65 -10.52 -0.94 -0.36
CA ASP A 65 -9.95 0.39 -0.47
C ASP A 65 -9.16 0.63 -1.76
N GLY A 66 -8.95 -0.42 -2.57
CA GLY A 66 -8.24 -0.39 -3.84
C GLY A 66 -7.09 -1.39 -3.91
N TYR A 67 -6.18 -1.18 -4.85
CA TYR A 67 -4.93 -1.91 -4.94
C TYR A 67 -3.90 -1.30 -4.00
N ILE A 68 -3.32 -2.10 -3.11
CA ILE A 68 -2.38 -1.69 -2.08
C ILE A 68 -1.08 -2.47 -2.33
N PRO A 69 0.07 -1.82 -2.62
CA PRO A 69 1.34 -2.53 -2.67
C PRO A 69 1.72 -3.05 -1.29
N VAL A 70 2.29 -4.25 -1.27
CA VAL A 70 2.72 -4.87 -0.02
C VAL A 70 3.93 -4.13 0.57
N LEU A 71 4.05 -4.14 1.90
CA LEU A 71 5.00 -3.29 2.61
C LEU A 71 6.46 -3.67 2.32
N THR A 72 6.78 -4.93 2.00
CA THR A 72 8.15 -5.28 1.57
C THR A 72 8.59 -4.57 0.30
N LEU A 73 7.71 -4.34 -0.67
CA LEU A 73 8.10 -3.61 -1.88
C LEU A 73 8.56 -2.19 -1.56
N LEU A 74 7.90 -1.53 -0.61
CA LEU A 74 8.28 -0.21 -0.16
C LEU A 74 9.60 -0.25 0.63
N LEU A 75 9.75 -1.25 1.52
CA LEU A 75 10.99 -1.44 2.29
C LEU A 75 12.21 -1.71 1.41
N ASP A 76 12.01 -2.40 0.28
CA ASP A 76 13.05 -2.70 -0.70
C ASP A 76 13.24 -1.58 -1.74
N ASN A 77 12.50 -0.47 -1.63
CA ASN A 77 12.47 0.64 -2.59
C ASN A 77 12.18 0.20 -4.04
N LYS A 78 11.33 -0.82 -4.21
CA LYS A 78 10.91 -1.31 -5.53
C LYS A 78 9.76 -0.49 -6.11
N VAL A 79 9.05 0.25 -5.26
CA VAL A 79 7.86 1.04 -5.62
C VAL A 79 7.91 2.37 -4.89
N ASP A 80 7.62 3.44 -5.63
CA ASP A 80 7.49 4.77 -5.06
C ASP A 80 6.03 5.14 -4.85
N LEU A 81 5.72 5.62 -3.65
CA LEU A 81 4.43 6.21 -3.32
C LEU A 81 4.63 7.62 -2.79
N LYS A 82 3.58 8.43 -2.94
CA LYS A 82 3.44 9.68 -2.20
C LYS A 82 3.59 9.41 -0.71
N THR A 83 4.14 10.37 0.00
CA THR A 83 4.63 10.14 1.37
C THR A 83 4.05 11.14 2.36
N ILE A 84 3.69 10.64 3.54
CA ILE A 84 3.58 11.47 4.73
C ILE A 84 4.63 11.02 5.74
N VAL A 85 5.18 11.99 6.48
CA VAL A 85 6.20 11.74 7.50
C VAL A 85 5.55 11.93 8.86
N VAL A 86 5.78 10.98 9.75
CA VAL A 86 5.28 11.03 11.12
C VAL A 86 6.39 11.21 12.15
N ASP A 87 6.04 11.86 13.25
CA ASP A 87 6.94 12.01 14.38
C ASP A 87 7.21 10.67 15.09
N LYS A 88 8.26 10.66 15.91
CA LYS A 88 8.63 9.48 16.72
C LYS A 88 7.51 8.96 17.63
N GLY A 89 6.65 9.84 18.16
CA GLY A 89 5.55 9.47 19.05
C GLY A 89 4.45 8.69 18.35
N ALA A 90 4.21 8.97 17.07
CA ALA A 90 3.21 8.31 16.24
C ALA A 90 3.64 6.90 15.80
N ILE A 91 4.94 6.61 15.65
CA ILE A 91 5.47 5.36 15.08
C ILE A 91 4.79 4.12 15.69
N ARG A 92 4.78 4.00 17.03
CA ARG A 92 4.20 2.84 17.72
C ARG A 92 2.72 2.64 17.36
N PHE A 93 1.96 3.73 17.25
CA PHE A 93 0.54 3.64 16.95
C PHE A 93 0.33 3.26 15.48
N VAL A 94 1.09 3.86 14.57
CA VAL A 94 1.04 3.56 13.13
C VAL A 94 1.37 2.09 12.88
N THR A 95 2.47 1.57 13.44
CA THR A 95 2.85 0.17 13.27
C THR A 95 1.86 -0.81 13.92
N ASN A 96 1.06 -0.35 14.88
CA ASN A 96 0.02 -1.14 15.53
C ASN A 96 -1.33 -1.06 14.82
N GLY A 97 -1.39 -0.47 13.62
CA GLY A 97 -2.61 -0.39 12.80
C GLY A 97 -3.54 0.77 13.15
N ALA A 98 -3.13 1.71 14.01
CA ALA A 98 -3.93 2.89 14.28
C ALA A 98 -3.94 3.83 13.06
N ASP A 99 -5.08 4.48 12.82
CA ASP A 99 -5.19 5.54 11.83
C ASP A 99 -4.30 6.74 12.19
N ILE A 100 -3.85 7.47 11.16
CA ILE A 100 -2.92 8.57 11.36
C ILE A 100 -3.72 9.84 11.65
N MET A 101 -3.39 10.43 12.78
CA MET A 101 -3.95 11.69 13.25
C MET A 101 -3.07 12.85 12.79
N ARG A 102 -3.69 13.96 12.39
CA ARG A 102 -2.98 15.14 11.87
C ARG A 102 -1.85 15.65 12.76
N PRO A 103 -1.97 15.71 14.11
CA PRO A 103 -0.89 16.21 14.97
C PRO A 103 0.41 15.39 14.88
N GLY A 104 0.32 14.10 14.55
CA GLY A 104 1.48 13.22 14.45
C GLY A 104 2.21 13.29 13.11
N ILE A 105 1.76 14.15 12.18
CA ILE A 105 2.36 14.29 10.84
C ILE A 105 3.25 15.54 10.82
N THR A 106 4.52 15.34 10.47
CA THR A 106 5.54 16.39 10.40
C THR A 106 5.72 16.94 9.00
N GLU A 107 5.57 16.10 7.96
CA GLU A 107 5.66 16.51 6.56
C GLU A 107 4.57 15.83 5.72
N ILE A 108 4.05 16.54 4.72
CA ILE A 108 3.01 16.07 3.80
C ILE A 108 3.48 16.33 2.37
N ASP A 109 3.48 15.31 1.52
CA ASP A 109 3.66 15.51 0.08
C ASP A 109 2.50 16.33 -0.49
N ALA A 110 2.83 17.53 -1.01
CA ALA A 110 1.87 18.50 -1.54
C ALA A 110 1.04 17.98 -2.74
N SER A 111 1.49 16.90 -3.40
CA SER A 111 0.79 16.27 -4.52
C SER A 111 -0.30 15.30 -4.08
N ILE A 112 -0.43 15.01 -2.78
CA ILE A 112 -1.43 14.11 -2.22
C ILE A 112 -2.86 14.63 -2.48
N LYS A 113 -3.68 13.76 -3.05
CA LYS A 113 -5.11 13.95 -3.25
C LYS A 113 -5.89 13.02 -2.33
N LYS A 114 -7.14 13.41 -2.04
CA LYS A 114 -8.07 12.58 -1.29
C LYS A 114 -8.27 11.23 -2.02
N GLY A 115 -8.16 10.14 -1.28
CA GLY A 115 -8.28 8.77 -1.80
C GLY A 115 -6.97 8.14 -2.27
N ASP A 116 -5.88 8.91 -2.37
CA ASP A 116 -4.57 8.36 -2.76
C ASP A 116 -4.10 7.32 -1.75
N ILE A 117 -3.49 6.25 -2.26
CA ILE A 117 -2.70 5.32 -1.45
C ILE A 117 -1.29 5.88 -1.33
N MET A 118 -0.79 5.89 -0.11
CA MET A 118 0.47 6.53 0.26
C MET A 118 1.23 5.71 1.28
N GLN A 119 2.53 5.94 1.34
CA GLN A 119 3.37 5.39 2.40
C GLN A 119 3.46 6.37 3.58
N ILE A 120 3.54 5.78 4.77
CA ILE A 120 3.78 6.50 6.02
C ILE A 120 5.20 6.15 6.47
N VAL A 121 6.04 7.16 6.65
CA VAL A 121 7.46 6.97 7.01
C VAL A 121 7.83 7.70 8.29
N ASP A 122 8.89 7.27 8.96
CA ASP A 122 9.43 7.98 10.13
C ASP A 122 10.27 9.21 9.74
N GLU A 123 10.28 10.23 10.59
CA GLU A 123 11.06 11.46 10.36
C GLU A 123 12.58 11.27 10.28
N ASN A 124 13.14 10.23 10.92
CA ASN A 124 14.59 10.08 11.07
C ASN A 124 15.22 9.30 9.91
N HIS A 125 14.65 8.16 9.55
CA HIS A 125 15.21 7.25 8.55
C HIS A 125 14.39 7.21 7.27
N LYS A 126 13.22 7.87 7.24
CA LYS A 126 12.25 7.82 6.14
C LYS A 126 11.91 6.36 5.78
N ARG A 127 11.90 5.46 6.77
CA ARG A 127 11.59 4.05 6.58
C ARG A 127 10.08 3.86 6.50
N PRO A 128 9.56 3.12 5.50
CA PRO A 128 8.15 2.76 5.42
C PRO A 128 7.70 1.99 6.67
N LEU A 129 6.67 2.53 7.34
CA LEU A 129 6.04 1.95 8.53
C LEU A 129 4.71 1.27 8.19
N ALA A 130 3.98 1.87 7.25
CA ALA A 130 2.64 1.47 6.87
C ALA A 130 2.27 2.00 5.48
N VAL A 131 1.22 1.42 4.91
CA VAL A 131 0.50 1.96 3.75
C VAL A 131 -0.87 2.44 4.22
N GLY A 132 -1.28 3.61 3.75
CA GLY A 132 -2.56 4.20 4.13
C GLY A 132 -3.25 4.92 2.99
N LYS A 133 -4.47 5.35 3.25
CA LYS A 133 -5.32 6.07 2.31
C LYS A 133 -5.63 7.46 2.79
N ALA A 134 -5.38 8.46 1.95
CA ALA A 134 -5.68 9.85 2.22
C ALA A 134 -7.19 10.04 2.43
N LEU A 135 -7.62 10.58 3.57
CA LEU A 135 -9.01 10.99 3.78
C LEU A 135 -9.26 12.43 3.26
N PHE A 136 -8.18 13.17 3.06
CA PHE A 136 -8.15 14.57 2.63
C PHE A 136 -7.01 14.77 1.62
N ASN A 137 -7.03 15.87 0.88
CA ASN A 137 -5.86 16.28 0.08
C ASN A 137 -4.81 17.01 0.96
N ALA A 138 -3.61 17.23 0.43
CA ALA A 138 -2.51 17.84 1.19
C ALA A 138 -2.88 19.18 1.85
N LYS A 139 -3.52 20.10 1.10
CA LYS A 139 -3.93 21.42 1.61
C LYS A 139 -4.95 21.31 2.74
N GLU A 140 -5.91 20.41 2.60
CA GLU A 140 -6.91 20.14 3.63
C GLU A 140 -6.30 19.52 4.89
N MET A 141 -5.28 18.66 4.74
CA MET A 141 -4.53 18.11 5.87
C MET A 141 -3.72 19.21 6.57
N GLU A 142 -3.01 20.04 5.82
CA GLU A 142 -2.23 21.17 6.37
C GLU A 142 -3.09 22.15 7.15
N ALA A 143 -4.29 22.46 6.66
CA ALA A 143 -5.23 23.36 7.33
C ALA A 143 -5.84 22.78 8.63
N LYS A 144 -5.70 21.48 8.88
CA LYS A 144 -6.19 20.83 10.10
C LYS A 144 -5.15 20.88 11.21
N THR A 145 -5.62 21.07 12.43
CA THR A 145 -4.81 20.98 13.65
C THR A 145 -5.02 19.67 14.40
N SER A 146 -6.11 18.94 14.13
CA SER A 146 -6.46 17.69 14.82
C SER A 146 -7.31 16.78 13.95
N GLY A 147 -7.56 15.56 14.44
CA GLY A 147 -8.42 14.58 13.80
C GLY A 147 -7.70 13.61 12.88
N LYS A 148 -8.42 12.56 12.49
CA LYS A 148 -7.95 11.50 11.59
C LYS A 148 -7.84 12.04 10.17
N VAL A 149 -6.71 11.82 9.52
CA VAL A 149 -6.47 12.30 8.14
C VAL A 149 -6.01 11.22 7.17
N VAL A 150 -5.46 10.12 7.65
CA VAL A 150 -5.13 8.95 6.82
C VAL A 150 -5.70 7.70 7.49
N LYS A 151 -6.41 6.88 6.71
CA LYS A 151 -6.84 5.54 7.11
C LYS A 151 -5.65 4.58 6.98
N ASN A 152 -5.32 3.87 8.04
CA ASN A 152 -4.26 2.86 8.00
C ASN A 152 -4.80 1.60 7.31
N LEU A 153 -4.04 1.06 6.36
CA LEU A 153 -4.47 -0.07 5.55
C LEU A 153 -3.57 -1.28 5.70
N HIS A 154 -2.25 -1.07 5.70
CA HIS A 154 -1.29 -2.16 5.72
C HIS A 154 -0.10 -1.83 6.62
N THR A 155 0.26 -2.72 7.55
CA THR A 155 1.33 -2.57 8.54
C THR A 155 2.01 -3.91 8.81
N ILE A 156 3.13 -3.86 9.52
CA ILE A 156 3.85 -5.05 10.00
C ILE A 156 3.05 -5.95 10.97
N GLN A 157 1.88 -5.53 11.43
CA GLN A 157 1.05 -6.29 12.37
C GLN A 157 -0.17 -6.95 11.74
N ASP A 158 -0.47 -6.70 10.47
CA ASP A 158 -1.63 -7.31 9.84
C ASP A 158 -1.35 -8.71 9.27
N SER A 159 -2.44 -9.36 8.86
CA SER A 159 -2.40 -10.71 8.34
C SER A 159 -1.76 -10.82 6.96
N VAL A 160 -1.78 -9.74 6.17
CA VAL A 160 -1.17 -9.69 4.83
C VAL A 160 0.34 -9.64 4.98
N TRP A 161 0.88 -8.85 5.91
CA TRP A 161 2.32 -8.83 6.22
C TRP A 161 2.81 -10.20 6.66
N ASN A 162 2.10 -10.84 7.60
CA ASN A 162 2.49 -12.18 8.03
C ASN A 162 2.40 -13.20 6.88
N PHE A 163 1.42 -13.08 5.98
CA PHE A 163 1.32 -13.94 4.80
C PHE A 163 2.49 -13.69 3.85
N GLU A 164 2.80 -12.43 3.55
CA GLU A 164 3.87 -11.96 2.70
C GLU A 164 5.25 -12.46 3.16
N LYS A 165 5.56 -12.37 4.46
CA LYS A 165 6.84 -12.87 5.03
C LYS A 165 7.02 -14.38 4.92
N ASN A 166 5.93 -15.13 4.79
CA ASN A 166 5.93 -16.59 4.66
C ASN A 166 5.63 -17.06 3.23
N PHE A 167 5.40 -16.12 2.30
CA PHE A 167 5.04 -16.44 0.92
C PHE A 167 6.23 -17.07 0.20
N LYS A 168 6.01 -18.26 -0.34
CA LYS A 168 6.96 -19.06 -1.14
C LYS A 168 6.25 -19.64 -2.35
#